data_AF-A0AAW7AY71-F1
#
_entry.id   AF-A0AAW7AY71-F1
#
_cell.length_a   1.000
_cell.length_b   1.000
_cell.length_c   1.000
_cell.angle_alpha   90.00
_cell.angle_beta   90.00
_cell.angle_gamma   90.00
#
_symmetry.space_group_name_H-M   'P 1'
#
loop_
_entity.id
_entity.type
_entity.pdbx_description
1 polymer ?
#
loop_
_entity_poly.entity_id
_entity_poly.type
_entity_poly.pdbx_seq_one_letter_code
_entity_poly.pdbx_strand_id
1 'polypeptide(L)'
;MKNTFFIMIVALLLSYATAANAQYYEFDLTRKGNNIYKADGQDIIIHTQYCFVYAESEEAILKPSDSGDGGDVFFFESKDKCDVKAVFGPAKQEPGTHMVTVTKEASDWYEAPEIGSYIKTLNCSSTALGEAAFLILEDSGSGRLQFKSGNNCMVEGVYTKVRF
;
A
#
# COMPACT_ATOMS: atom_id res chain seq x y z
N MET A 1 -44.01 9.31 37.97
CA MET A 1 -43.53 10.08 36.79
C MET A 1 -42.01 10.21 36.69
N LYS A 2 -41.24 10.21 37.80
CA LYS A 2 -39.76 10.31 37.78
C LYS A 2 -39.05 9.02 37.32
N ASN A 3 -39.60 7.85 37.63
CA ASN A 3 -38.99 6.55 37.28
C ASN A 3 -39.18 6.17 35.80
N THR A 4 -40.29 6.58 35.17
CA THR A 4 -40.53 6.34 33.73
C THR A 4 -39.62 7.20 32.84
N PHE A 5 -39.26 8.40 33.28
CA PHE A 5 -38.32 9.27 32.56
C PHE A 5 -36.88 8.70 32.59
N PHE A 6 -36.48 8.10 33.72
CA PHE A 6 -35.17 7.47 33.86
C PHE A 6 -35.01 6.23 32.96
N ILE A 7 -36.08 5.45 32.76
CA ILE A 7 -36.08 4.27 31.89
C ILE A 7 -35.96 4.67 30.40
N MET A 8 -36.61 5.76 29.99
CA MET A 8 -36.50 6.29 28.62
C MET A 8 -35.07 6.75 28.27
N ILE A 9 -34.35 7.35 29.21
CA ILE A 9 -32.97 7.82 28.99
C ILE A 9 -32.01 6.62 28.84
N VAL A 10 -32.19 5.56 29.64
CA VAL A 10 -31.37 4.35 29.56
C VAL A 10 -31.60 3.60 28.24
N ALA A 11 -32.85 3.53 27.76
CA ALA A 11 -33.16 2.91 26.47
C ALA A 11 -32.55 3.68 25.28
N LEU A 12 -32.49 5.02 25.36
CA LEU A 12 -31.88 5.86 24.33
C LEU A 12 -30.34 5.73 24.29
N LEU A 13 -29.69 5.49 25.43
CA LEU A 13 -28.23 5.29 25.49
C LEU A 13 -27.77 3.94 24.90
N LEU A 14 -28.63 2.91 24.96
CA LEU A 14 -28.33 1.58 24.40
C LEU A 14 -28.45 1.53 22.86
N SER A 15 -29.14 2.49 22.23
CA SER A 15 -29.26 2.56 20.76
C SER A 15 -28.04 3.16 20.03
N TYR A 16 -27.04 3.66 20.75
CA TYR A 16 -25.81 4.21 20.15
C TYR A 16 -24.63 3.23 20.12
N ALA A 17 -24.85 1.95 20.41
CA ALA A 17 -23.83 0.92 20.21
C ALA A 17 -23.69 0.64 18.70
N THR A 18 -23.04 1.53 17.96
CA THR A 18 -22.54 1.20 16.64
C THR A 18 -21.47 0.14 16.82
N ALA A 19 -21.67 -1.03 16.21
CA ALA A 19 -20.65 -2.07 16.16
C ALA A 19 -19.41 -1.50 15.45
N ALA A 20 -18.37 -1.18 16.23
CA ALA A 20 -17.04 -0.95 15.70
C ALA A 20 -16.50 -2.30 15.25
N ASN A 21 -16.73 -2.66 14.00
CA ASN A 21 -16.06 -3.81 13.40
C ASN A 21 -14.59 -3.42 13.19
N ALA A 22 -13.72 -3.86 14.09
CA ALA A 22 -12.29 -3.85 13.81
C ALA A 22 -12.04 -4.88 12.70
N GLN A 23 -11.93 -4.39 11.46
CA GLN A 23 -11.64 -5.24 10.31
C GLN A 23 -10.13 -5.53 10.29
N TYR A 24 -9.79 -6.81 10.27
CA TYR A 24 -8.41 -7.28 10.14
C TYR A 24 -8.26 -7.97 8.79
N TYR A 25 -7.08 -7.85 8.19
CA TYR A 25 -6.76 -8.49 6.92
C TYR A 25 -5.53 -9.37 7.09
N GLU A 26 -5.65 -10.64 6.72
CA GLU A 26 -4.57 -11.62 6.77
C GLU A 26 -3.83 -11.66 5.42
N PHE A 27 -2.50 -11.73 5.49
CA PHE A 27 -1.62 -11.82 4.32
C PHE A 27 -0.43 -12.73 4.63
N ASP A 28 0.09 -13.39 3.59
CA ASP A 28 1.47 -13.87 3.58
C ASP A 28 2.33 -12.78 2.95
N LEU A 29 3.32 -12.27 3.68
CA LEU A 29 4.11 -11.12 3.26
C LEU A 29 5.54 -11.51 2.92
N THR A 30 6.00 -11.03 1.76
CA THR A 30 7.41 -11.11 1.36
C THR A 30 8.02 -9.73 1.24
N ARG A 31 9.14 -9.49 1.91
CA ARG A 31 9.91 -8.25 1.81
C ARG A 31 10.46 -8.07 0.39
N LYS A 32 10.27 -6.88 -0.17
CA LYS A 32 10.84 -6.48 -1.48
C LYS A 32 11.86 -5.36 -1.36
N GLY A 33 11.73 -4.48 -0.37
CA GLY A 33 12.66 -3.37 -0.15
C GLY A 33 12.68 -2.89 1.29
N ASN A 34 13.39 -1.78 1.52
CA ASN A 34 13.36 -1.11 2.81
C ASN A 34 11.96 -0.53 3.01
N ASN A 35 11.15 -1.20 3.83
CA ASN A 35 9.74 -0.87 4.11
C ASN A 35 8.70 -1.29 3.07
N ILE A 36 9.08 -2.07 2.05
CA ILE A 36 8.13 -2.52 1.02
C ILE A 36 7.92 -4.02 1.17
N TYR A 37 6.67 -4.42 1.44
CA TYR A 37 6.25 -5.82 1.54
C TYR A 37 5.17 -6.09 0.51
N LYS A 38 5.26 -7.23 -0.17
CA LYS A 38 4.24 -7.69 -1.11
C LYS A 38 3.37 -8.74 -0.41
N ALA A 39 2.06 -8.65 -0.57
CA ALA A 39 1.18 -9.77 -0.28
C ALA A 39 1.32 -10.85 -1.34
N ASP A 40 1.72 -12.05 -0.94
CA ASP A 40 1.90 -13.17 -1.86
C ASP A 40 0.56 -13.62 -2.44
N GLY A 41 0.56 -13.97 -3.72
CA GLY A 41 -0.66 -14.30 -4.47
C GLY A 41 -1.60 -13.11 -4.75
N GLN A 42 -1.29 -11.90 -4.27
CA GLN A 42 -2.13 -10.72 -4.43
C GLN A 42 -1.34 -9.56 -5.08
N ASP A 43 -2.04 -8.65 -5.74
CA ASP A 43 -1.46 -7.41 -6.26
C ASP A 43 -1.57 -6.28 -5.22
N ILE A 44 -1.10 -6.56 -4.00
CA ILE A 44 -1.11 -5.60 -2.87
C ILE A 44 0.31 -5.40 -2.36
N ILE A 45 0.61 -4.15 -2.02
CA ILE A 45 1.88 -3.73 -1.43
C ILE A 45 1.61 -2.99 -0.13
N ILE A 46 2.31 -3.36 0.92
CA ILE A 46 2.30 -2.69 2.20
C ILE A 46 3.58 -1.88 2.32
N HIS A 47 3.44 -0.55 2.44
CA HIS A 47 4.53 0.35 2.72
C HIS A 47 4.53 0.67 4.22
N THR A 48 5.52 0.16 4.94
CA THR A 48 5.70 0.40 6.38
C THR A 48 6.52 1.66 6.67
N GLN A 49 6.70 1.99 7.94
CA GLN A 49 7.64 3.01 8.40
C GLN A 49 8.69 2.35 9.28
N TYR A 50 9.97 2.49 8.90
CA TYR A 50 11.12 2.01 9.67
C TYR A 50 11.01 0.55 10.14
N CYS A 51 10.52 -0.34 9.27
CA CYS A 51 10.33 -1.76 9.55
C CYS A 51 11.49 -2.58 8.98
N PHE A 52 12.09 -3.41 9.82
CA PHE A 52 13.30 -4.19 9.50
C PHE A 52 13.06 -5.71 9.48
N VAL A 53 11.80 -6.15 9.48
CA VAL A 53 11.44 -7.57 9.42
C VAL A 53 11.84 -8.16 8.07
N TYR A 54 12.60 -9.25 8.09
CA TYR A 54 13.00 -9.98 6.88
C TYR A 54 12.01 -11.11 6.57
N ALA A 55 10.78 -10.73 6.24
CA ALA A 55 9.70 -11.67 5.94
C ALA A 55 9.87 -12.34 4.56
N GLU A 56 9.76 -13.67 4.52
CA GLU A 56 9.68 -14.49 3.30
C GLU A 56 8.42 -15.35 3.36
N SER A 57 7.34 -14.90 2.72
CA SER A 57 6.01 -15.52 2.83
C SER A 57 5.55 -15.72 4.28
N GLU A 58 5.85 -14.74 5.13
CA GLU A 58 5.51 -14.80 6.56
C GLU A 58 4.05 -14.39 6.77
N GLU A 59 3.30 -15.18 7.54
CA GLU A 59 1.94 -14.83 7.93
C GLU A 59 1.93 -13.51 8.72
N ALA A 60 1.00 -12.63 8.36
CA ALA A 60 0.85 -11.31 8.97
C ALA A 60 -0.60 -10.85 9.00
N ILE A 61 -0.94 -10.05 10.02
CA ILE A 61 -2.24 -9.36 10.09
C ILE A 61 -2.02 -7.86 9.94
N LEU A 62 -2.72 -7.27 8.97
CA LEU A 62 -2.92 -5.83 8.86
C LEU A 62 -4.15 -5.42 9.68
N LYS A 63 -3.94 -4.49 10.61
CA LYS A 63 -4.98 -3.74 11.29
C LYS A 63 -4.99 -2.31 10.73
N PRO A 64 -6.02 -1.91 9.95
CA PRO A 64 -6.13 -0.55 9.46
C PRO A 64 -6.25 0.47 10.60
N SER A 65 -5.82 1.69 10.32
CA SER A 65 -6.13 2.85 11.15
C SER A 65 -7.61 3.24 11.03
N ASP A 66 -8.13 4.02 11.98
CA ASP A 66 -9.53 4.50 11.94
C ASP A 66 -9.83 5.38 10.71
N SER A 67 -8.81 5.98 10.10
CA SER A 67 -8.94 6.75 8.85
C SER A 67 -8.95 5.88 7.59
N GLY A 68 -8.72 4.57 7.71
CA GLY A 68 -8.55 3.63 6.60
C GLY A 68 -7.26 3.84 5.79
N ASP A 69 -6.44 4.79 6.21
CA ASP A 69 -5.20 5.21 5.56
C ASP A 69 -4.03 4.69 6.40
N GLY A 70 -3.50 3.51 6.06
CA GLY A 70 -2.39 2.88 6.79
C GLY A 70 -2.86 1.99 7.95
N GLY A 71 -2.12 1.98 9.05
CA GLY A 71 -2.43 1.16 10.22
C GLY A 71 -1.19 0.50 10.82
N ASP A 72 -1.37 -0.72 11.32
CA ASP A 72 -0.31 -1.57 11.86
C ASP A 72 -0.29 -2.90 11.12
N VAL A 73 0.88 -3.45 10.86
CA VAL A 73 1.04 -4.85 10.46
C VAL A 73 1.78 -5.61 11.56
N PHE A 74 1.27 -6.79 11.91
CA PHE A 74 1.89 -7.70 12.87
C PHE A 74 2.33 -8.97 12.16
N PHE A 75 3.61 -9.30 12.28
CA PHE A 75 4.25 -10.47 11.66
C PHE A 75 4.35 -11.62 12.68
N PHE A 76 3.89 -12.82 12.33
CA PHE A 76 3.70 -13.90 13.30
C PHE A 76 4.99 -14.62 13.72
N GLU A 77 5.94 -14.84 12.81
CA GLU A 77 7.16 -15.58 13.12
C GLU A 77 8.15 -14.69 13.89
N SER A 78 8.38 -13.48 13.39
CA SER A 78 9.23 -12.47 14.02
C SER A 78 8.62 -11.88 15.29
N LYS A 79 7.28 -11.87 15.39
CA LYS A 79 6.48 -11.23 16.46
C LYS A 79 6.62 -9.70 16.50
N ASP A 80 7.14 -9.12 15.43
CA ASP A 80 7.32 -7.69 15.30
C ASP A 80 6.04 -7.01 14.80
N LYS A 81 5.82 -5.78 15.28
CA LYS A 81 4.76 -4.90 14.80
C LYS A 81 5.39 -3.72 14.09
N CYS A 82 4.92 -3.43 12.88
CA CYS A 82 5.39 -2.30 12.09
C CYS A 82 4.24 -1.35 11.75
N ASP A 83 4.51 -0.05 11.88
CA ASP A 83 3.58 0.99 11.45
C ASP A 83 3.48 0.98 9.92
N VAL A 84 2.26 1.07 9.39
CA VAL A 84 1.97 1.08 7.95
C VAL A 84 1.68 2.51 7.52
N LYS A 85 2.54 3.06 6.66
CA LYS A 85 2.35 4.38 6.02
C LYS A 85 1.14 4.36 5.10
N ALA A 86 1.05 3.33 4.28
CA ALA A 86 -0.02 3.16 3.30
C ALA A 86 -0.01 1.73 2.74
N VAL A 87 -1.16 1.32 2.21
CA VAL A 87 -1.28 0.11 1.41
C VAL A 87 -1.63 0.53 -0.01
N PHE A 88 -1.05 -0.15 -0.99
CA PHE A 88 -1.21 0.15 -2.40
C PHE A 88 -1.76 -1.06 -3.14
N GLY A 89 -2.68 -0.79 -4.07
CA GLY A 89 -3.25 -1.77 -4.98
C GLY A 89 -3.22 -1.27 -6.42
N PRO A 90 -3.59 -2.10 -7.41
CA PRO A 90 -3.47 -1.77 -8.81
C PRO A 90 -4.37 -0.59 -9.16
N ALA A 91 -3.84 0.32 -9.96
CA ALA A 91 -4.54 1.50 -10.42
C ALA A 91 -4.78 1.41 -11.93
N LYS A 92 -6.00 1.76 -12.37
CA LYS A 92 -6.25 2.09 -13.77
C LYS A 92 -5.82 3.54 -13.98
N GLN A 93 -4.61 3.71 -14.51
CA GLN A 93 -4.10 5.02 -14.90
C GLN A 93 -4.56 5.34 -16.32
N GLU A 94 -4.73 6.63 -16.61
CA GLU A 94 -5.04 7.09 -17.97
C GLU A 94 -3.88 6.73 -18.91
N PRO A 95 -4.16 6.07 -20.05
CA PRO A 95 -3.15 5.77 -21.06
C PRO A 95 -2.46 7.04 -21.57
N GLY A 96 -1.22 6.89 -22.05
CA GLY A 96 -0.43 7.99 -22.59
C GLY A 96 0.92 8.17 -21.90
N THR A 97 1.55 9.32 -22.18
CA THR A 97 2.90 9.63 -21.71
C THR A 97 2.85 10.65 -20.58
N HIS A 98 3.36 10.26 -19.42
CA HIS A 98 3.44 11.07 -18.21
C HIS A 98 4.90 11.30 -17.85
N MET A 99 5.28 12.55 -17.59
CA MET A 99 6.60 12.84 -17.03
C MET A 99 6.51 12.69 -15.51
N VAL A 100 7.42 11.88 -14.94
CA VAL A 100 7.46 11.57 -13.51
C VAL A 100 8.89 11.65 -12.99
N THR A 101 9.04 12.01 -11.72
CA THR A 101 10.29 11.79 -10.98
C THR A 101 10.20 10.50 -10.19
N VAL A 102 11.17 9.59 -10.35
CA VAL A 102 11.16 8.26 -9.75
C VAL A 102 12.37 7.97 -8.88
N THR A 103 12.14 7.24 -7.79
CA THR A 103 13.18 6.72 -6.88
C THR A 103 13.01 5.22 -6.74
N LYS A 104 14.10 4.46 -6.84
CA LYS A 104 14.09 3.01 -6.64
C LYS A 104 13.98 2.68 -5.15
N GLU A 105 12.92 1.97 -4.80
CA GLU A 105 12.66 1.50 -3.43
C GLU A 105 13.04 0.02 -3.23
N ALA A 106 12.94 -0.76 -4.30
CA ALA A 106 13.27 -2.18 -4.34
C ALA A 106 13.65 -2.61 -5.77
N SER A 107 14.13 -3.86 -5.95
CA SER A 107 14.65 -4.39 -7.23
C SER A 107 13.90 -3.89 -8.48
N ASP A 108 12.56 -3.98 -8.46
CA ASP A 108 11.70 -3.58 -9.58
C ASP A 108 10.62 -2.56 -9.19
N TRP A 109 10.70 -1.98 -8.00
CA TRP A 109 9.71 -1.02 -7.51
C TRP A 109 10.29 0.38 -7.44
N TYR A 110 9.57 1.32 -8.05
CA TYR A 110 9.92 2.72 -8.08
C TYR A 110 8.78 3.53 -7.45
N GLU A 111 9.09 4.38 -6.48
CA GLU A 111 8.15 5.40 -6.00
C GLU A 111 8.12 6.56 -6.99
N ALA A 112 6.92 7.05 -7.30
CA ALA A 112 6.66 8.25 -8.07
C ALA A 112 5.82 9.22 -7.21
N PRO A 113 6.47 10.03 -6.34
CA PRO A 113 5.78 10.82 -5.31
C PRO A 113 4.79 11.84 -5.88
N GLU A 114 5.11 12.43 -7.03
CA GLU A 114 4.29 13.46 -7.70
C GLU A 114 2.88 12.97 -8.05
N ILE A 115 2.76 11.67 -8.36
CA ILE A 115 1.49 11.01 -8.68
C ILE A 115 1.03 10.06 -7.57
N GLY A 116 1.66 10.12 -6.39
CA GLY A 116 1.32 9.30 -5.23
C GLY A 116 1.27 7.80 -5.51
N SER A 117 2.14 7.30 -6.41
CA SER A 117 2.06 5.95 -6.94
C SER A 117 3.38 5.19 -6.84
N TYR A 118 3.28 3.87 -6.90
CA TYR A 118 4.40 2.97 -7.12
C TYR A 118 4.32 2.36 -8.52
N ILE A 119 5.45 2.24 -9.18
CA ILE A 119 5.57 1.66 -10.51
C ILE A 119 6.32 0.35 -10.36
N LYS A 120 5.65 -0.75 -10.74
CA LYS A 120 6.26 -2.07 -10.83
C LYS A 120 6.83 -2.26 -12.22
N THR A 121 8.10 -2.62 -12.28
CA THR A 121 8.78 -2.95 -13.53
C THR A 121 9.10 -4.44 -13.60
N LEU A 122 9.65 -4.89 -14.71
CA LEU A 122 10.17 -6.24 -14.88
C LEU A 122 11.69 -6.21 -15.10
N ASN A 123 12.45 -6.75 -14.14
CA ASN A 123 13.91 -6.88 -14.18
C ASN A 123 14.64 -5.58 -14.56
N CYS A 124 14.22 -4.45 -14.00
CA CYS A 124 14.77 -3.14 -14.31
C CYS A 124 16.07 -2.87 -13.53
N SER A 125 17.17 -2.74 -14.25
CA SER A 125 18.51 -2.50 -13.68
C SER A 125 18.76 -1.05 -13.23
N SER A 126 17.84 -0.12 -13.48
CA SER A 126 18.00 1.27 -13.07
C SER A 126 18.18 1.38 -11.56
N THR A 127 18.96 2.35 -11.10
CA THR A 127 19.18 2.68 -9.67
C THR A 127 18.75 4.10 -9.38
N ALA A 128 17.71 4.57 -10.08
CA ALA A 128 17.24 5.95 -10.03
C ALA A 128 17.01 6.44 -8.59
N LEU A 129 17.48 7.65 -8.31
CA LEU A 129 17.29 8.38 -7.06
C LEU A 129 16.82 9.78 -7.41
N GLY A 130 15.50 10.00 -7.40
CA GLY A 130 14.91 11.26 -7.84
C GLY A 130 15.19 11.58 -9.31
N GLU A 131 15.18 10.57 -10.19
CA GLU A 131 15.46 10.76 -11.61
C GLU A 131 14.18 11.02 -12.40
N ALA A 132 14.22 11.98 -13.33
CA ALA A 132 13.12 12.20 -14.26
C ALA A 132 13.03 11.07 -15.30
N ALA A 133 11.82 10.60 -15.54
CA ALA A 133 11.50 9.55 -16.50
C ALA A 133 10.16 9.82 -17.21
N PHE A 134 9.98 9.20 -18.37
CA PHE A 134 8.68 9.12 -19.04
C PHE A 134 8.03 7.79 -18.71
N LEU A 135 6.89 7.83 -18.04
CA LEU A 135 5.99 6.71 -17.85
C LEU A 135 5.00 6.69 -19.02
N ILE A 136 5.16 5.71 -19.90
CA ILE A 136 4.35 5.54 -21.11
C ILE A 136 3.44 4.34 -20.87
N LEU A 137 2.13 4.57 -20.77
CA LEU A 137 1.13 3.56 -20.45
C LEU A 137 0.22 3.26 -21.64
N GLU A 138 -0.12 2.00 -21.78
CA GLU A 138 -1.10 1.47 -22.74
C GLU A 138 -2.48 1.30 -22.07
N ASP A 139 -3.52 1.07 -22.87
CA ASP A 139 -4.90 0.84 -22.39
C ASP A 139 -5.04 -0.32 -21.39
N SER A 140 -4.09 -1.27 -21.43
CA SER A 140 -3.98 -2.40 -20.51
C SER A 140 -3.44 -2.03 -19.12
N GLY A 141 -2.87 -0.84 -18.95
CA GLY A 141 -2.12 -0.43 -17.76
C GLY A 141 -0.67 -0.91 -17.71
N SER A 142 -0.23 -1.73 -18.68
CA SER A 142 1.19 -2.03 -18.90
C SER A 142 1.87 -0.90 -19.67
N GLY A 143 3.20 -0.92 -19.73
CA GLY A 143 3.89 0.10 -20.50
C GLY A 143 5.41 0.10 -20.37
N ARG A 144 5.99 1.30 -20.40
CA ARG A 144 7.42 1.53 -20.30
C ARG A 144 7.76 2.68 -19.37
N LEU A 145 8.84 2.51 -18.61
CA LEU A 145 9.46 3.57 -17.83
C LEU A 145 10.81 3.91 -18.47
N GLN A 146 10.85 5.04 -19.16
CA GLN A 146 12.02 5.50 -19.90
C GLN A 146 12.74 6.60 -19.12
N PHE A 147 13.89 6.26 -18.56
CA PHE A 147 14.73 7.16 -17.77
C PHE A 147 15.52 8.11 -18.67
N LYS A 148 15.78 9.33 -18.19
CA LYS A 148 16.63 10.30 -18.90
C LYS A 148 18.05 9.79 -19.12
N SER A 149 18.58 8.99 -18.20
CA SER A 149 19.88 8.31 -18.30
C SER A 149 19.96 7.25 -19.41
N GLY A 150 18.82 6.86 -20.01
CA GLY A 150 18.75 5.93 -21.14
C GLY A 150 18.23 4.54 -20.80
N ASN A 151 18.06 4.20 -19.51
CA ASN A 151 17.39 2.97 -19.11
C ASN A 151 15.94 2.98 -19.61
N ASN A 152 15.44 1.82 -20.05
CA ASN A 152 14.09 1.71 -20.59
C ASN A 152 13.47 0.37 -20.15
N CYS A 153 12.64 0.43 -19.12
CA CYS A 153 12.14 -0.74 -18.42
C CYS A 153 10.67 -1.01 -18.76
N MET A 154 10.30 -2.29 -18.87
CA MET A 154 8.89 -2.67 -18.99
C MET A 154 8.19 -2.39 -17.66
N VAL A 155 6.98 -1.84 -17.74
CA VAL A 155 6.09 -1.60 -16.60
C VAL A 155 5.02 -2.68 -16.59
N GLU A 156 4.93 -3.40 -15.48
CA GLU A 156 3.91 -4.41 -15.23
C GLU A 156 2.61 -3.80 -14.67
N GLY A 157 2.73 -2.69 -13.93
CA GLY A 157 1.58 -2.00 -13.40
C GLY A 157 1.93 -0.79 -12.53
N VAL A 158 0.93 0.06 -12.32
CA VAL A 158 0.98 1.22 -11.44
C VAL A 158 0.07 0.98 -10.26
N TYR A 159 0.53 1.32 -9.06
CA TYR A 159 -0.14 1.04 -7.81
C TYR A 159 -0.39 2.34 -7.06
N THR A 160 -1.64 2.57 -6.65
CA THR A 160 -2.05 3.75 -5.89
C THR A 160 -2.54 3.35 -4.51
N LYS A 161 -2.55 4.31 -3.58
CA LYS A 161 -3.05 4.11 -2.23
C LYS A 161 -4.49 3.58 -2.26
N VAL A 162 -4.74 2.51 -1.52
CA VAL A 162 -6.07 1.95 -1.26
C VAL A 162 -6.50 2.27 0.17
N ARG A 163 -7.82 2.32 0.38
CA ARG A 163 -8.43 2.47 1.70
C ARG A 163 -9.06 1.17 2.13
N PHE A 164 -8.80 0.79 3.38
CA PHE A 164 -9.32 -0.41 4.03
C PHE A 164 -10.33 -0.08 5.12
#